data_AF-A0A497KT48-F1
#
_entry.id   AF-A0A497KT48-F1
#
_cell.length_a   1.000
_cell.length_b   1.000
_cell.length_c   1.000
_cell.angle_alpha   90.00
_cell.angle_beta   90.00
_cell.angle_gamma   90.00
#
_symmetry.space_group_name_H-M   'P 1'
#
loop_
_entity.id
_entity.type
_entity.pdbx_description
1 polymer ?
#
loop_
_entity_poly.entity_id
_entity_poly.type
_entity_poly.pdbx_seq_one_letter_code
_entity_poly.pdbx_strand_id
1 'polypeptide(L)'
;MALEKVCYEILRTVKDKGGETTVEEIEKTLNLDHSAVMRNLLSLEQKNLVQTFELRKSFYGLTEEGKKYVEEGLPERNVVKTVVSLGGKASLKEIVEHAGIPEDLANIAIGWIVRKGWGQILREDETVKIEAKTIPEEGEDEKLLHKIFVETEVTSEELNPEQVSLIGELKRRKLVSEKVFSIRIVKLTEVGLAQLEKEVEVKPEVEVTALTSELIVSGKWREVKFKEYNVTATPPVTYPGKKHFYLEFL
;
A
#
# COMPACT_ATOMS: atom_id res chain seq x y z
N MET A 1 27.02 -16.45 -12.16
CA MET A 1 26.35 -15.63 -13.19
C MET A 1 26.49 -14.19 -12.72
N ALA A 2 27.08 -13.30 -13.51
CA ALA A 2 27.25 -11.91 -13.10
C ALA A 2 25.87 -11.26 -12.95
N LEU A 3 25.59 -10.67 -11.79
CA LEU A 3 24.41 -9.83 -11.61
C LEU A 3 24.64 -8.49 -12.30
N GLU A 4 23.56 -7.97 -12.85
CA GLU A 4 23.55 -6.60 -13.33
C GLU A 4 23.75 -5.65 -12.13
N LYS A 5 24.47 -4.54 -12.31
CA LYS A 5 24.84 -3.64 -11.22
C LYS A 5 23.66 -3.23 -10.33
N VAL A 6 22.52 -2.94 -10.95
CA VAL A 6 21.29 -2.53 -10.25
C VAL A 6 20.69 -3.68 -9.42
N CYS A 7 20.69 -4.90 -9.95
CA CYS A 7 20.27 -6.10 -9.21
C CYS A 7 21.14 -6.32 -7.96
N TYR A 8 22.46 -6.12 -8.08
CA TYR A 8 23.37 -6.22 -6.94
C TYR A 8 23.09 -5.15 -5.87
N GLU A 9 22.91 -3.89 -6.29
CA GLU A 9 22.59 -2.78 -5.37
C GLU A 9 21.26 -2.99 -4.64
N ILE A 10 20.25 -3.56 -5.31
CA ILE A 10 18.98 -3.96 -4.68
C ILE A 10 19.21 -5.04 -3.63
N LEU A 11 19.89 -6.14 -3.97
CA LEU A 11 20.18 -7.22 -3.01
C LEU A 11 20.94 -6.70 -1.80
N ARG A 12 21.95 -5.85 -2.03
CA ARG A 12 22.73 -5.23 -0.96
C ARG A 12 21.86 -4.36 -0.05
N THR A 13 20.97 -3.55 -0.63
CA THR A 13 20.03 -2.71 0.14
C THR A 13 19.14 -3.56 1.04
N VAL A 14 18.60 -4.67 0.51
CA VAL A 14 17.78 -5.61 1.31
C VAL A 14 18.61 -6.21 2.46
N LYS A 15 19.87 -6.61 2.19
CA LYS A 15 20.79 -7.13 3.23
C LYS A 15 21.08 -6.09 4.31
N ASP A 16 21.42 -4.86 3.91
CA ASP A 16 21.77 -3.76 4.83
C ASP A 16 20.59 -3.36 5.72
N LYS A 17 19.35 -3.59 5.26
CA LYS A 17 18.10 -3.38 6.02
C LYS A 17 17.69 -4.57 6.90
N GLY A 18 18.54 -5.58 7.05
CA GLY A 18 18.27 -6.74 7.92
C GLY A 18 17.63 -7.93 7.21
N GLY A 19 17.65 -7.97 5.88
CA GLY A 19 17.18 -9.10 5.07
C GLY A 19 15.73 -9.00 4.58
N GLU A 20 14.98 -7.99 5.00
CA GLU A 20 13.60 -7.74 4.57
C GLU A 20 13.34 -6.23 4.51
N THR A 21 12.71 -5.75 3.43
CA THR A 21 12.40 -4.32 3.24
C THR A 21 11.24 -4.12 2.27
N THR A 22 10.69 -2.90 2.18
CA THR A 22 9.62 -2.55 1.24
C THR A 22 10.18 -2.09 -0.10
N VAL A 23 9.39 -2.22 -1.16
CA VAL A 23 9.75 -1.70 -2.49
C VAL A 23 9.96 -0.18 -2.46
N GLU A 24 9.11 0.56 -1.75
CA GLU A 24 9.26 2.02 -1.58
C GLU A 24 10.60 2.40 -0.93
N GLU A 25 11.09 1.60 0.03
CA GLU A 25 12.37 1.86 0.68
C GLU A 25 13.55 1.62 -0.27
N ILE A 26 13.45 0.61 -1.14
CA ILE A 26 14.45 0.33 -2.17
C ILE A 26 14.49 1.48 -3.18
N GLU A 27 13.33 1.97 -3.63
CA GLU A 27 13.22 3.11 -4.54
C GLU A 27 13.87 4.37 -3.95
N LYS A 28 13.58 4.69 -2.69
CA LYS A 28 14.14 5.84 -1.99
C LYS A 28 15.65 5.71 -1.78
N THR A 29 16.12 4.53 -1.39
CA THR A 29 17.54 4.31 -1.09
C THR A 29 18.40 4.37 -2.35
N LEU A 30 17.92 3.81 -3.45
CA LEU A 30 18.66 3.73 -4.71
C LEU A 30 18.32 4.87 -5.68
N ASN A 31 17.33 5.71 -5.35
CA ASN A 31 16.80 6.77 -6.20
C ASN A 31 16.41 6.25 -7.60
N LEU A 32 15.74 5.10 -7.63
CA LEU A 32 15.28 4.42 -8.84
C LEU A 32 13.78 4.61 -9.02
N ASP A 33 13.32 4.61 -10.27
CA ASP A 33 11.89 4.60 -10.55
C ASP A 33 11.25 3.24 -10.21
N HIS A 34 9.96 3.26 -9.87
CA HIS A 34 9.19 2.06 -9.52
C HIS A 34 9.30 0.96 -10.58
N SER A 35 9.26 1.31 -11.87
CA SER A 35 9.30 0.33 -12.96
C SER A 35 10.68 -0.33 -13.09
N ALA A 36 11.77 0.41 -12.86
CA ALA A 36 13.12 -0.13 -12.82
C ALA A 36 13.28 -1.09 -11.63
N VAL A 37 12.84 -0.71 -10.43
CA VAL A 37 12.92 -1.58 -9.24
C VAL A 37 12.12 -2.87 -9.47
N MET A 38 10.88 -2.76 -9.93
CA MET A 38 10.02 -3.92 -10.18
C MET A 38 10.58 -4.88 -11.24
N ARG A 39 11.15 -4.35 -12.33
CA ARG A 39 11.79 -5.17 -13.37
C ARG A 39 12.96 -5.97 -12.82
N ASN A 40 13.81 -5.33 -12.01
CA ASN A 40 14.97 -5.99 -11.41
C ASN A 40 14.53 -7.01 -10.35
N LEU A 41 13.55 -6.67 -9.51
CA LEU A 41 12.99 -7.61 -8.53
C LEU A 41 12.43 -8.86 -9.19
N LEU A 42 11.71 -8.72 -10.32
CA LEU A 42 11.22 -9.87 -11.07
C LEU A 42 12.37 -10.76 -11.57
N SER A 43 13.47 -10.17 -12.05
CA SER A 43 14.66 -10.94 -12.47
C SER A 43 15.34 -11.65 -11.30
N LEU A 44 15.44 -10.98 -10.15
CA LEU A 44 16.00 -11.54 -8.92
C LEU A 44 15.14 -12.69 -8.38
N GLU A 45 13.82 -12.55 -8.43
CA GLU A 45 12.85 -13.55 -8.01
C GLU A 45 12.86 -14.78 -8.93
N GLN A 46 12.95 -14.59 -10.25
CA GLN A 46 13.14 -15.70 -11.22
C GLN A 46 14.42 -16.52 -10.94
N LYS A 47 15.46 -15.86 -10.42
CA LYS A 47 16.72 -16.51 -9.99
C LYS A 47 16.66 -17.01 -8.54
N ASN A 48 15.51 -16.89 -7.88
CA ASN A 48 15.26 -17.27 -6.49
C ASN A 48 16.19 -16.57 -5.47
N LEU A 49 16.66 -15.36 -5.78
CA LEU A 49 17.56 -14.56 -4.94
C LEU A 49 16.80 -13.69 -3.94
N VAL A 50 15.54 -13.36 -4.26
CA VAL A 50 14.61 -12.68 -3.37
C VAL A 50 13.25 -13.36 -3.47
N GLN A 51 12.44 -13.19 -2.41
CA GLN A 51 11.02 -13.52 -2.41
C GLN A 51 10.24 -12.23 -2.21
N THR A 52 9.17 -12.05 -2.98
CA THR A 52 8.26 -10.91 -2.78
C THR A 52 6.93 -11.38 -2.22
N PHE A 53 6.35 -10.56 -1.33
CA PHE A 53 5.00 -10.78 -0.81
C PHE A 53 4.28 -9.46 -0.64
N GLU A 54 2.96 -9.51 -0.69
CA GLU A 54 2.11 -8.33 -0.57
C GLU A 54 1.34 -8.39 0.74
N LEU A 55 1.55 -7.38 1.59
CA LEU A 55 0.73 -7.17 2.77
C LEU A 55 -0.32 -6.12 2.43
N ARG A 56 -1.60 -6.51 2.55
CA ARG A 56 -2.72 -5.58 2.39
C ARG A 56 -3.13 -5.05 3.75
N LYS A 57 -3.03 -3.74 3.92
CA LYS A 57 -3.56 -3.02 5.09
C LYS A 57 -4.80 -2.24 4.67
N SER A 58 -5.92 -2.52 5.33
CA SER A 58 -7.15 -1.76 5.17
C SER A 58 -7.23 -0.68 6.23
N PHE A 59 -7.47 0.55 5.81
CA PHE A 59 -7.74 1.71 6.65
C PHE A 59 -9.21 2.08 6.51
N TYR A 60 -9.89 2.24 7.63
CA TYR A 60 -11.31 2.58 7.69
C TYR A 60 -11.47 4.00 8.20
N GLY A 61 -12.10 4.86 7.41
CA GLY A 61 -12.40 6.25 7.76
C GLY A 61 -13.86 6.59 7.54
N LEU A 62 -14.39 7.58 8.26
CA LEU A 62 -15.78 7.99 8.12
C LEU A 62 -16.04 8.71 6.80
N THR A 63 -17.19 8.44 6.20
CA THR A 63 -17.74 9.28 5.12
C THR A 63 -18.34 10.56 5.70
N GLU A 64 -18.69 11.52 4.84
CA GLU A 64 -19.37 12.75 5.28
C GLU A 64 -20.71 12.46 5.99
N GLU A 65 -21.45 11.44 5.53
CA GLU A 65 -22.67 10.97 6.20
C GLU A 65 -22.35 10.29 7.54
N GLY A 66 -21.30 9.48 7.61
CA GLY A 66 -20.83 8.87 8.86
C GLY A 66 -20.44 9.89 9.92
N LYS A 67 -19.70 10.94 9.55
CA LYS A 67 -19.34 12.05 10.44
C LYS A 67 -20.59 12.77 10.95
N LYS A 68 -21.51 13.10 10.05
CA LYS A 68 -22.79 13.74 10.41
C LYS A 68 -23.57 12.92 11.44
N TYR A 69 -23.65 11.60 11.28
CA TYR A 69 -24.36 10.75 12.24
C TYR A 69 -23.63 10.50 13.55
N VAL A 70 -22.31 10.72 13.64
CA VAL A 70 -21.62 10.75 14.93
C VAL A 70 -22.01 12.00 15.72
N GLU A 71 -22.18 13.13 15.04
CA GLU A 71 -22.53 14.41 15.68
C GLU A 71 -24.04 14.53 15.98
N GLU A 72 -24.90 14.22 15.00
CA GLU A 72 -26.36 14.35 15.09
C GLU A 72 -27.05 13.08 15.65
N GLY A 73 -26.31 11.97 15.77
CA GLY A 73 -26.83 10.66 16.11
C GLY A 73 -27.36 9.89 14.89
N LEU A 74 -27.33 8.55 14.99
CA LEU A 74 -27.86 7.69 13.93
C LEU A 74 -29.38 7.87 13.76
N PRO A 75 -29.91 7.70 12.53
CA PRO A 75 -31.35 7.81 12.27
C PRO A 75 -32.20 6.93 13.19
N GLU A 76 -31.78 5.68 13.43
CA GLU A 76 -32.46 4.76 14.36
C GLU A 76 -32.52 5.28 15.80
N ARG A 77 -31.46 5.96 16.26
CA ARG A 77 -31.39 6.54 17.60
C ARG A 77 -32.37 7.70 17.74
N ASN A 78 -32.41 8.56 16.72
CA ASN A 78 -33.29 9.74 16.70
C ASN A 78 -34.76 9.33 16.59
N VAL A 79 -35.07 8.29 15.80
CA VAL A 79 -36.42 7.72 15.75
C VAL A 79 -36.84 7.13 17.09
N VAL A 80 -36.01 6.31 17.75
CA VAL A 80 -36.35 5.73 19.07
C VAL A 80 -36.56 6.82 20.12
N LYS A 81 -35.70 7.84 20.18
CA LYS A 81 -35.88 8.99 21.08
C LYS A 81 -37.21 9.69 20.85
N THR A 82 -37.60 9.88 19.58
CA THR A 82 -38.86 10.52 19.21
C THR A 82 -40.06 9.66 19.63
N VAL A 83 -40.04 8.35 19.34
CA VAL A 83 -41.12 7.42 19.74
C VAL A 83 -41.32 7.40 21.25
N VAL A 84 -40.23 7.35 22.02
CA VAL A 84 -40.30 7.41 23.50
C VAL A 84 -40.87 8.74 23.97
N SER A 85 -40.48 9.86 23.35
CA SER A 85 -41.01 11.19 23.69
C SER A 85 -42.51 11.36 23.41
N LEU A 86 -43.04 10.63 22.42
CA LEU A 86 -44.46 10.61 22.04
C LEU A 86 -45.30 9.63 22.88
N GLY A 87 -44.73 9.03 23.94
CA GLY A 87 -45.45 8.10 24.82
C GLY A 87 -45.26 6.63 24.47
N GLY A 88 -44.21 6.30 23.70
CA GLY A 88 -43.74 4.94 23.47
C GLY A 88 -44.34 4.24 22.26
N LYS A 89 -45.31 4.86 21.57
CA LYS A 89 -45.87 4.41 20.29
C LYS A 89 -46.05 5.60 19.35
N ALA A 90 -45.52 5.49 18.14
CA ALA A 90 -45.72 6.52 17.12
C ALA A 90 -45.79 5.91 15.71
N SER A 91 -46.57 6.54 14.85
CA SER A 91 -46.66 6.26 13.42
C SER A 91 -45.50 6.92 12.65
N LEU A 92 -45.22 6.43 11.44
CA LEU A 92 -44.18 7.02 10.58
C LEU A 92 -44.40 8.53 10.35
N LYS A 93 -45.65 8.96 10.16
CA LYS A 93 -45.99 10.37 9.94
C LYS A 93 -45.65 11.23 11.16
N GLU A 94 -46.05 10.79 12.35
CA GLU A 94 -45.75 11.49 13.61
C GLU A 94 -44.23 11.59 13.84
N ILE A 95 -43.48 10.53 13.49
CA ILE A 95 -42.02 10.53 13.60
C ILE A 95 -41.38 11.52 12.63
N VAL A 96 -41.82 11.56 11.37
CA VAL A 96 -41.30 12.50 10.36
C VAL A 96 -41.59 13.95 10.75
N GLU A 97 -42.81 14.22 11.22
CA GLU A 97 -43.23 15.56 11.65
C GLU A 97 -42.49 16.04 12.91
N HIS A 98 -42.30 15.17 13.92
CA HIS A 98 -41.66 15.54 15.18
C HIS A 98 -40.13 15.48 15.16
N ALA A 99 -39.53 14.52 14.44
CA ALA A 99 -38.08 14.34 14.39
C ALA A 99 -37.41 15.17 13.30
N GLY A 100 -38.17 15.71 12.34
CA GLY A 100 -37.62 16.43 11.19
C GLY A 100 -36.76 15.55 10.28
N ILE A 101 -36.96 14.24 10.31
CA ILE A 101 -36.20 13.26 9.52
C ILE A 101 -36.95 12.99 8.20
N PRO A 102 -36.26 12.97 7.05
CA PRO A 102 -36.86 12.54 5.79
C PRO A 102 -37.53 11.16 5.88
N GLU A 103 -38.68 11.00 5.22
CA GLU A 103 -39.46 9.76 5.25
C GLU A 103 -38.65 8.52 4.83
N ASP A 104 -37.75 8.67 3.85
CA ASP A 104 -36.86 7.59 3.39
C ASP A 104 -35.89 7.12 4.50
N LEU A 105 -35.31 8.06 5.24
CA LEU A 105 -34.40 7.75 6.35
C LEU A 105 -35.16 7.16 7.54
N ALA A 106 -36.36 7.65 7.81
CA ALA A 106 -37.23 7.10 8.84
C ALA A 106 -37.60 5.64 8.53
N ASN A 107 -37.96 5.33 7.28
CA ASN A 107 -38.24 3.95 6.83
C ASN A 107 -37.04 3.01 6.99
N ILE A 108 -35.84 3.47 6.62
CA ILE A 108 -34.60 2.69 6.81
C ILE A 108 -34.35 2.45 8.31
N ALA A 109 -34.53 3.48 9.14
CA ALA A 109 -34.35 3.40 10.58
C ALA A 109 -35.26 2.36 11.25
N ILE A 110 -36.51 2.18 10.79
CA ILE A 110 -37.41 1.14 11.33
C ILE A 110 -36.78 -0.25 11.23
N GLY A 111 -36.20 -0.57 10.07
CA GLY A 111 -35.55 -1.87 9.85
C GLY A 111 -34.40 -2.12 10.83
N TRP A 112 -33.62 -1.07 11.11
CA TRP A 112 -32.52 -1.13 12.08
C TRP A 112 -32.99 -1.26 13.53
N ILE A 113 -34.06 -0.54 13.89
CA ILE A 113 -34.66 -0.60 15.23
C ILE A 113 -35.09 -2.03 15.55
N VAL A 114 -35.76 -2.70 14.61
CA VAL A 114 -36.19 -4.10 14.78
C VAL A 114 -34.98 -5.03 14.82
N ARG A 115 -34.00 -4.86 13.92
CA ARG A 115 -32.80 -5.71 13.87
C ARG A 115 -31.96 -5.62 15.16
N LYS A 116 -31.86 -4.42 15.74
CA LYS A 116 -31.15 -4.16 17.00
C LYS A 116 -31.97 -4.51 18.25
N GLY A 117 -33.24 -4.88 18.09
CA GLY A 117 -34.15 -5.17 19.20
C GLY A 117 -34.54 -3.94 20.03
N TRP A 118 -34.38 -2.73 19.47
CA TRP A 118 -34.68 -1.46 20.14
C TRP A 118 -36.17 -1.12 20.16
N GLY A 119 -36.96 -1.80 19.32
CA GLY A 119 -38.40 -1.61 19.23
C GLY A 119 -39.06 -2.66 18.35
N GLN A 120 -40.38 -2.61 18.27
CA GLN A 120 -41.20 -3.54 17.51
C GLN A 120 -42.14 -2.81 16.55
N ILE A 121 -42.39 -3.41 15.39
CA ILE A 121 -43.38 -2.91 14.44
C ILE A 121 -44.75 -3.44 14.83
N LEU A 122 -45.69 -2.54 15.06
CA LEU A 122 -47.10 -2.84 15.26
C LEU A 122 -47.88 -2.45 14.00
N ARG A 123 -48.78 -3.32 13.55
CA ARG A 123 -49.74 -3.02 12.48
C ARG A 123 -51.11 -2.86 13.10
N GLU A 124 -51.61 -1.63 13.14
CA GLU A 124 -52.94 -1.28 13.64
C GLU A 124 -53.65 -0.46 12.56
N ASP A 125 -54.87 -0.86 12.19
CA ASP A 125 -55.78 -0.09 11.33
C ASP A 125 -55.13 0.46 10.04
N GLU A 126 -54.47 -0.41 9.27
CA GLU A 126 -53.76 -0.09 8.01
C GLU A 126 -52.53 0.83 8.16
N THR A 127 -52.16 1.19 9.39
CA THR A 127 -50.98 2.03 9.68
C THR A 127 -49.87 1.25 10.38
N VAL A 128 -48.63 1.51 9.97
CA VAL A 128 -47.43 0.95 10.58
C VAL A 128 -46.99 1.88 11.71
N LYS A 129 -46.98 1.36 12.94
CA LYS A 129 -46.50 2.06 14.14
C LYS A 129 -45.24 1.37 14.68
N ILE A 130 -44.42 2.14 15.37
CA ILE A 130 -43.23 1.66 16.08
C ILE A 130 -43.52 1.78 17.57
N GLU A 131 -43.33 0.68 18.30
CA GLU A 131 -43.31 0.68 19.76
C GLU A 131 -41.87 0.63 20.26
N ALA A 132 -41.48 1.60 21.07
CA ALA A 132 -40.21 1.62 21.78
C ALA A 132 -40.45 2.08 23.22
N LYS A 133 -40.15 1.22 24.19
CA LYS A 133 -40.49 1.45 25.61
C LYS A 133 -39.43 2.27 26.34
N THR A 134 -38.17 2.13 25.93
CA THR A 134 -37.02 2.78 26.57
C THR A 134 -36.04 3.22 25.49
N ILE A 135 -35.22 4.22 25.83
CA ILE A 135 -34.06 4.57 25.01
C ILE A 135 -32.97 3.53 25.35
N PRO A 136 -32.54 2.70 24.39
CA PRO A 136 -31.51 1.68 24.63
C PRO A 136 -30.16 2.32 24.93
N GLU A 137 -29.21 1.56 25.47
CA GLU A 137 -27.83 2.03 25.61
C GLU A 137 -27.14 2.22 24.25
N GLU A 138 -26.01 2.91 24.25
CA GLU A 138 -25.20 3.15 23.05
C GLU A 138 -24.77 1.82 22.40
N GLY A 139 -25.07 1.67 21.12
CA GLY A 139 -24.74 0.47 20.36
C GLY A 139 -23.24 0.37 20.10
N GLU A 140 -22.74 -0.85 19.92
CA GLU A 140 -21.34 -1.08 19.53
C GLU A 140 -20.98 -0.41 18.19
N ASP A 141 -21.97 -0.20 17.32
CA ASP A 141 -21.79 0.54 16.07
C ASP A 141 -21.63 2.05 16.28
N GLU A 142 -22.37 2.65 17.21
CA GLU A 142 -22.21 4.06 17.61
C GLU A 142 -20.83 4.29 18.25
N LYS A 143 -20.41 3.40 19.17
CA LYS A 143 -19.07 3.46 19.79
C LYS A 143 -17.96 3.33 18.75
N LEU A 144 -18.11 2.43 17.78
CA LEU A 144 -17.13 2.23 16.72
C LEU A 144 -17.05 3.45 15.79
N LEU A 145 -18.18 4.03 15.40
CA LEU A 145 -18.20 5.26 14.62
C LEU A 145 -17.53 6.41 15.37
N HIS A 146 -17.80 6.55 16.69
CA HIS A 146 -17.16 7.56 17.52
C HIS A 146 -15.64 7.33 17.65
N LYS A 147 -15.20 6.07 17.80
CA LYS A 147 -13.77 5.71 17.80
C LYS A 147 -13.10 6.16 16.49
N ILE A 148 -13.68 5.82 15.34
CA ILE A 148 -13.13 6.21 14.03
C ILE A 148 -13.16 7.74 13.85
N PHE A 149 -14.16 8.44 14.40
CA PHE A 149 -14.21 9.89 14.37
C PHE A 149 -13.04 10.54 15.13
N VAL A 150 -12.72 10.03 16.33
CA VAL A 150 -11.63 10.55 17.17
C VAL A 150 -10.26 10.20 16.60
N GLU A 151 -10.07 8.95 16.17
CA GLU A 151 -8.80 8.45 15.63
C GLU A 151 -8.59 8.83 14.16
N THR A 152 -9.59 9.43 13.51
CA THR A 152 -9.66 9.78 12.07
C THR A 152 -9.70 8.56 11.13
N GLU A 153 -8.81 7.59 11.33
CA GLU A 153 -8.76 6.32 10.60
C GLU A 153 -8.37 5.19 11.56
N VAL A 154 -8.96 4.01 11.35
CA VAL A 154 -8.65 2.79 12.13
C VAL A 154 -8.18 1.70 11.18
N THR A 155 -7.14 0.97 11.55
CA THR A 155 -6.61 -0.13 10.73
C THR A 155 -7.33 -1.45 10.99
N SER A 156 -7.30 -2.37 10.02
CA SER A 156 -7.82 -3.73 10.20
C SER A 156 -7.16 -4.51 11.33
N GLU A 157 -5.94 -4.13 11.73
CA GLU A 157 -5.17 -4.80 12.80
C GLU A 157 -5.65 -4.40 14.22
N GLU A 158 -6.32 -3.25 14.35
CA GLU A 158 -6.80 -2.69 15.61
C GLU A 158 -8.24 -3.11 15.96
N LEU A 159 -8.87 -3.92 15.10
CA LEU A 159 -10.27 -4.30 15.21
C LEU A 159 -10.44 -5.72 15.73
N ASN A 160 -11.34 -5.87 16.69
CA ASN A 160 -11.77 -7.19 17.15
C ASN A 160 -12.71 -7.86 16.13
N PRO A 161 -12.88 -9.20 16.14
CA PRO A 161 -13.73 -9.92 15.17
C PRO A 161 -15.17 -9.40 15.06
N GLU A 162 -15.75 -8.95 16.19
CA GLU A 162 -17.08 -8.33 16.23
C GLU A 162 -17.09 -6.97 15.51
N GLN A 163 -16.07 -6.14 15.75
CA GLN A 163 -15.92 -4.83 15.09
C GLN A 163 -15.68 -4.96 13.59
N VAL A 164 -14.94 -5.99 13.14
CA VAL A 164 -14.77 -6.27 11.70
C VAL A 164 -16.11 -6.54 11.02
N SER A 165 -16.99 -7.31 11.68
CA SER A 165 -18.33 -7.58 11.17
C SER A 165 -19.18 -6.30 11.10
N LEU A 166 -19.10 -5.47 12.15
CA LEU A 166 -19.77 -4.17 12.21
C LEU A 166 -19.26 -3.19 11.14
N ILE A 167 -17.95 -3.11 10.91
CA ILE A 167 -17.38 -2.32 9.80
C ILE A 167 -17.95 -2.78 8.46
N GLY A 168 -18.08 -4.10 8.25
CA GLY A 168 -18.70 -4.64 7.05
C GLY A 168 -20.13 -4.11 6.83
N GLU A 169 -20.91 -4.02 7.91
CA GLU A 169 -22.27 -3.47 7.90
C GLU A 169 -22.29 -1.94 7.70
N LEU A 170 -21.43 -1.20 8.41
CA LEU A 170 -21.28 0.26 8.28
C LEU A 170 -20.81 0.68 6.88
N LYS A 171 -19.96 -0.12 6.24
CA LYS A 171 -19.56 0.06 4.84
C LYS A 171 -20.72 -0.15 3.88
N ARG A 172 -21.55 -1.18 4.09
CA ARG A 172 -22.77 -1.40 3.28
C ARG A 172 -23.76 -0.24 3.42
N ARG A 173 -23.82 0.37 4.61
CA ARG A 173 -24.58 1.60 4.90
C ARG A 173 -23.92 2.88 4.37
N LYS A 174 -22.74 2.80 3.74
CA LYS A 174 -21.94 3.95 3.26
C LYS A 174 -21.54 4.96 4.34
N LEU A 175 -21.48 4.54 5.60
CA LEU A 175 -21.06 5.38 6.74
C LEU A 175 -19.54 5.35 6.93
N VAL A 176 -18.91 4.24 6.51
CA VAL A 176 -17.46 4.03 6.58
C VAL A 176 -16.94 3.76 5.17
N SER A 177 -15.82 4.38 4.84
CA SER A 177 -15.02 4.14 3.65
C SER A 177 -13.83 3.25 3.99
N GLU A 178 -13.39 2.42 3.03
CA GLU A 178 -12.17 1.61 3.16
C GLU A 178 -11.16 2.06 2.12
N LYS A 179 -9.93 2.33 2.56
CA LYS A 179 -8.76 2.53 1.72
C LYS A 179 -7.84 1.34 1.93
N VAL A 180 -7.56 0.61 0.84
CA VAL A 180 -6.64 -0.54 0.88
C VAL A 180 -5.28 -0.10 0.36
N PHE A 181 -4.26 -0.25 1.20
CA PHE A 181 -2.87 -0.05 0.82
C PHE A 181 -2.19 -1.42 0.70
N SER A 182 -1.60 -1.68 -0.46
CA SER A 182 -0.78 -2.87 -0.69
C SER A 182 0.70 -2.50 -0.54
N ILE A 183 1.31 -3.00 0.52
CA ILE A 183 2.74 -2.85 0.76
C ILE A 183 3.43 -4.10 0.21
N ARG A 184 4.26 -3.93 -0.81
CA ARG A 184 5.08 -5.02 -1.33
C ARG A 184 6.39 -5.09 -0.56
N ILE A 185 6.64 -6.25 0.02
CA ILE A 185 7.83 -6.57 0.79
C ILE A 185 8.71 -7.49 -0.03
N VAL A 186 10.01 -7.24 0.07
CA VAL A 186 11.08 -8.02 -0.56
C VAL A 186 11.92 -8.61 0.55
N LYS A 187 12.06 -9.94 0.53
CA LYS A 187 12.89 -10.69 1.47
C LYS A 187 14.03 -11.37 0.74
N LEU A 188 15.23 -11.26 1.29
CA LEU A 188 16.42 -11.92 0.77
C LEU A 188 16.36 -13.42 1.06
N THR A 189 16.68 -14.25 0.08
CA THR A 189 16.82 -15.71 0.28
C THR A 189 18.25 -16.07 0.67
N GLU A 190 18.46 -17.27 1.19
CA GLU A 190 19.80 -17.81 1.46
C GLU A 190 20.66 -17.84 0.18
N VAL A 191 20.05 -18.17 -0.97
CA VAL A 191 20.71 -18.17 -2.28
C VAL A 191 21.11 -16.75 -2.68
N GLY A 192 20.26 -15.76 -2.44
CA GLY A 192 20.56 -14.34 -2.65
C GLY A 192 21.72 -13.85 -1.80
N LEU A 193 21.76 -14.25 -0.53
CA LEU A 193 22.84 -13.91 0.40
C LEU A 193 24.19 -14.53 -0.03
N ALA A 194 24.19 -15.81 -0.39
CA ALA A 194 25.39 -16.49 -0.89
C ALA A 194 25.89 -15.89 -2.22
N GLN A 195 24.97 -15.44 -3.08
CA GLN A 195 25.32 -14.78 -4.34
C GLN A 195 25.97 -13.41 -4.09
N LEU A 196 25.46 -12.64 -3.13
CA LEU A 196 26.04 -11.38 -2.68
C LEU A 196 27.48 -11.56 -2.17
N GLU A 197 27.72 -12.60 -1.38
CA GLU A 197 29.04 -12.88 -0.81
C GLU A 197 30.05 -13.30 -1.88
N LYS A 198 29.62 -14.09 -2.86
CA LYS A 198 30.43 -14.44 -4.04
C LYS A 198 30.81 -13.22 -4.87
N GLU A 199 29.92 -12.24 -5.01
CA GLU A 199 30.21 -11.00 -5.75
C GLU A 199 31.03 -9.99 -4.95
N VAL A 200 31.10 -10.07 -3.63
CA VAL A 200 32.07 -9.26 -2.85
C VAL A 200 33.50 -9.76 -3.08
N GLU A 201 33.69 -11.08 -3.28
CA GLU A 201 34.97 -11.63 -3.74
C GLU A 201 35.29 -11.20 -5.17
N VAL A 202 34.27 -11.15 -6.04
CA VAL A 202 34.36 -10.51 -7.36
C VAL A 202 34.18 -9.01 -7.19
N LYS A 203 35.09 -8.35 -6.46
CA LYS A 203 35.34 -6.92 -6.70
C LYS A 203 35.39 -6.75 -8.22
N PRO A 204 34.77 -5.70 -8.80
CA PRO A 204 35.14 -5.32 -10.14
C PRO A 204 36.64 -5.04 -10.05
N GLU A 205 37.46 -6.03 -10.41
CA GLU A 205 38.82 -5.79 -10.85
C GLU A 205 38.59 -4.71 -11.88
N VAL A 206 38.97 -3.48 -11.52
CA VAL A 206 38.89 -2.35 -12.43
C VAL A 206 39.83 -2.78 -13.55
N GLU A 207 39.27 -3.42 -14.57
CA GLU A 207 40.03 -3.94 -15.69
C GLU A 207 40.53 -2.71 -16.41
N VAL A 208 41.77 -2.35 -16.09
CA VAL A 208 42.40 -1.19 -16.70
C VAL A 208 42.67 -1.59 -18.14
N THR A 209 42.07 -0.87 -19.09
CA THR A 209 42.23 -1.13 -20.53
C THR A 209 43.58 -0.67 -21.05
N ALA A 210 44.17 0.37 -20.45
CA ALA A 210 45.46 0.93 -20.86
C ALA A 210 46.27 1.41 -19.65
N LEU A 211 47.58 1.16 -19.68
CA LEU A 211 48.50 1.65 -18.67
C LEU A 211 48.58 3.18 -18.71
N THR A 212 48.11 3.86 -17.67
CA THR A 212 48.13 5.34 -17.57
C THR A 212 49.39 5.83 -16.86
N SER A 213 49.77 7.09 -17.13
CA SER A 213 50.92 7.73 -16.46
C SER A 213 50.77 7.74 -14.93
N GLU A 214 49.57 7.99 -14.42
CA GLU A 214 49.25 7.98 -12.99
C GLU A 214 49.48 6.61 -12.34
N LEU A 215 49.12 5.52 -13.04
CA LEU A 215 49.36 4.15 -12.57
C LEU A 215 50.85 3.80 -12.52
N ILE A 216 51.63 4.33 -13.47
CA ILE A 216 53.09 4.17 -13.49
C ILE A 216 53.72 4.90 -12.31
N VAL A 217 53.37 6.18 -12.11
CA VAL A 217 53.91 7.03 -11.04
C VAL A 217 53.55 6.49 -9.66
N SER A 218 52.32 5.98 -9.49
CA SER A 218 51.84 5.45 -8.20
C SER A 218 52.26 4.01 -7.90
N GLY A 219 52.85 3.30 -8.86
CA GLY A 219 53.24 1.89 -8.71
C GLY A 219 52.08 0.88 -8.67
N LYS A 220 50.82 1.36 -8.66
CA LYS A 220 49.60 0.53 -8.59
C LYS A 220 49.41 -0.38 -9.80
N TRP A 221 50.12 -0.14 -10.90
CA TRP A 221 50.08 -0.99 -12.10
C TRP A 221 50.48 -2.45 -11.83
N ARG A 222 51.17 -2.75 -10.71
CA ARG A 222 51.58 -4.11 -10.32
C ARG A 222 50.47 -4.91 -9.64
N GLU A 223 49.43 -4.23 -9.15
CA GLU A 223 48.34 -4.82 -8.36
C GLU A 223 47.02 -4.87 -9.13
N VAL A 224 46.92 -4.15 -10.25
CA VAL A 224 45.73 -4.12 -11.10
C VAL A 224 45.81 -5.19 -12.19
N LYS A 225 44.65 -5.74 -12.56
CA LYS A 225 44.52 -6.67 -13.69
C LYS A 225 44.19 -5.89 -14.96
N PHE A 226 44.98 -6.10 -16.00
CA PHE A 226 44.75 -5.49 -17.31
C PHE A 226 43.84 -6.37 -18.15
N LYS A 227 42.95 -5.73 -18.91
CA LYS A 227 42.14 -6.43 -19.91
C LYS A 227 43.06 -7.03 -20.98
N GLU A 228 42.88 -8.31 -21.29
CA GLU A 228 43.64 -8.96 -22.36
C GLU A 228 43.38 -8.29 -23.71
N TYR A 229 44.46 -8.01 -24.45
CA TYR A 229 44.36 -7.38 -25.75
C TYR A 229 43.83 -8.39 -26.78
N ASN A 230 42.71 -8.06 -27.42
CA ASN A 230 42.18 -8.87 -28.51
C ASN A 230 43.04 -8.68 -29.77
N VAL A 231 43.96 -9.62 -30.00
CA VAL A 231 44.86 -9.65 -31.18
C VAL A 231 44.12 -9.84 -32.51
N THR A 232 42.88 -10.31 -32.51
CA THR A 232 42.08 -10.49 -33.74
C THR A 232 41.33 -9.23 -34.16
N ALA A 233 41.28 -8.21 -33.30
CA ALA A 233 40.60 -6.96 -33.61
C ALA A 233 41.35 -6.20 -34.70
N THR A 234 40.62 -5.67 -35.68
CA THR A 234 41.20 -4.81 -36.71
C THR A 234 41.73 -3.53 -36.05
N PRO A 235 43.03 -3.20 -36.21
CA PRO A 235 43.57 -1.98 -35.63
C PRO A 235 42.98 -0.74 -36.30
N PRO A 236 42.98 0.41 -35.61
CA PRO A 236 42.56 1.66 -36.22
C PRO A 236 43.44 2.00 -37.42
N VAL A 237 42.81 2.38 -38.54
CA VAL A 237 43.51 2.81 -39.75
C VAL A 237 44.14 4.18 -39.48
N THR A 238 45.47 4.25 -39.54
CA THR A 238 46.19 5.52 -39.53
C THR A 238 46.37 5.99 -40.98
N TYR A 239 46.05 7.26 -41.25
CA TYR A 239 46.21 7.86 -42.58
C TYR A 239 47.53 8.65 -42.62
N PRO A 240 48.64 8.07 -43.12
CA PRO A 240 49.84 8.85 -43.34
C PRO A 240 49.61 9.88 -44.44
N GLY A 241 50.43 10.94 -44.47
CA GLY A 241 50.45 11.86 -45.60
C GLY A 241 50.76 11.09 -46.89
N LYS A 242 49.82 11.09 -47.84
CA LYS A 242 50.01 10.48 -49.16
C LYS A 242 50.63 11.48 -50.11
N LYS A 243 51.61 11.04 -50.92
CA LYS A 243 52.05 11.83 -52.08
C LYS A 243 50.87 11.97 -53.05
N HIS A 244 50.86 13.07 -53.80
CA HIS A 244 49.87 13.26 -54.86
C HIS A 244 50.04 12.14 -55.90
N PHE A 245 48.95 11.48 -56.29
CA PHE A 245 48.99 10.29 -57.17
C PHE A 245 49.83 10.49 -58.44
N TYR A 246 49.79 11.70 -59.02
CA TYR A 246 50.56 12.05 -60.22
C TYR A 246 52.09 12.06 -60.01
N LEU A 247 52.58 12.40 -58.80
CA LEU A 247 54.00 12.38 -58.45
C LEU A 247 54.54 10.97 -58.19
N GLU A 248 53.68 9.94 -58.21
CA GLU A 248 54.06 8.54 -58.05
C GLU A 248 54.39 7.88 -59.41
N PHE A 249 53.98 8.50 -60.52
CA PHE A 249 54.19 8.02 -61.91
C PHE A 249 55.26 8.79 -62.71
N LEU A 250 55.81 9.88 -62.15
CA LEU A 250 56.94 10.64 -62.71
C LEU A 250 58.26 10.15 -62.11
#